data_AF-A0AA90Q5I7-F1
#
_entry.id   AF-A0AA90Q5I7-F1
#
_cell.length_a   1.000
_cell.length_b   1.000
_cell.length_c   1.000
_cell.angle_alpha   90.00
_cell.angle_beta   90.00
_cell.angle_gamma   90.00
#
_symmetry.space_group_name_H-M   'P 1'
#
loop_
_entity.id
_entity.type
_entity.pdbx_description
1 polymer ?
#
loop_
_entity_poly.entity_id
_entity_poly.type
_entity_poly.pdbx_seq_one_letter_code
_entity_poly.pdbx_strand_id
1 'polypeptide(L)'
;MSTPEFARYRGLPTFAAFLTFIAIQEPYTMTFFSENINRIDSFPECSPSELAELLSAPFVVTGHVKKWPAFKKWTAEFFSERYGDHVVNVAALDEQERPMTIKEYFAYFTALNEGRHSGELYYLRDWNFEHLFPELQSDYTTPPMFNSWTDDLPVGERPTLRWIYIGVKGTGSSMHLDTMDTSAWNAVIKGKKLWTFIPPATDKIMIAASAAAPREDAIICIQNEGDLVFTPSGWLHQVENLESGISLTENFVNITNYLAVRQFLIDNDEMDHVALLDQLKNEHCAEAQSA
;
A
#
# COMPACT_ATOMS: atom_id res chain seq x y z
N MET A 1 17.07 -25.10 -6.29
CA MET A 1 15.68 -25.34 -5.87
C MET A 1 14.98 -24.02 -6.07
N SER A 2 14.13 -23.94 -7.09
CA SER A 2 13.46 -22.71 -7.54
C SER A 2 12.40 -22.30 -6.52
N THR A 3 12.52 -21.09 -6.01
CA THR A 3 11.45 -20.39 -5.28
C THR A 3 10.20 -20.32 -6.17
N PRO A 4 9.01 -20.70 -5.70
CA PRO A 4 7.79 -20.50 -6.46
C PRO A 4 7.52 -18.99 -6.52
N GLU A 5 7.78 -18.38 -7.68
CA GLU A 5 7.40 -17.00 -7.97
C GLU A 5 5.88 -16.80 -7.79
N PHE A 6 5.56 -15.63 -7.24
CA PHE A 6 4.26 -14.99 -7.00
C PHE A 6 3.36 -14.81 -8.26
N ALA A 7 3.51 -15.63 -9.29
CA ALA A 7 2.82 -15.48 -10.58
C ALA A 7 1.37 -16.02 -10.62
N ARG A 8 0.71 -16.30 -9.48
CA ARG A 8 -0.62 -16.96 -9.48
C ARG A 8 -1.83 -16.11 -9.07
N TYR A 9 -1.67 -14.84 -8.72
CA TYR A 9 -2.82 -13.94 -8.46
C TYR A 9 -3.31 -13.17 -9.70
N ARG A 10 -3.38 -13.85 -10.86
CA ARG A 10 -4.11 -13.40 -12.07
C ARG A 10 -5.34 -14.27 -12.33
N GLY A 11 -6.09 -14.58 -11.27
CA GLY A 11 -7.15 -15.59 -11.28
C GLY A 11 -8.56 -15.11 -10.92
N LEU A 12 -8.79 -13.81 -10.73
CA LEU A 12 -10.15 -13.26 -10.85
C LEU A 12 -10.44 -13.05 -12.34
N PRO A 13 -11.67 -13.30 -12.82
CA PRO A 13 -12.00 -13.24 -14.25
C PRO A 13 -11.46 -11.94 -14.85
N THR A 14 -10.73 -12.08 -15.96
CA THR A 14 -10.11 -10.98 -16.70
C THR A 14 -11.06 -9.79 -16.82
N PHE A 15 -10.65 -8.65 -16.24
CA PHE A 15 -11.31 -7.34 -16.27
C PHE A 15 -11.61 -6.80 -17.70
N ALA A 16 -11.14 -7.50 -18.74
CA ALA A 16 -11.36 -7.20 -20.15
C ALA A 16 -12.85 -7.16 -20.57
N ALA A 17 -13.78 -7.69 -19.76
CA ALA A 17 -15.21 -7.59 -20.04
C ALA A 17 -15.89 -6.32 -19.47
N PHE A 18 -15.20 -5.53 -18.62
CA PHE A 18 -15.78 -4.33 -18.00
C PHE A 18 -15.46 -3.01 -18.73
N LEU A 19 -14.53 -3.03 -19.68
CA LEU A 19 -14.10 -1.84 -20.42
C LEU A 19 -15.09 -1.35 -21.50
N THR A 20 -16.30 -1.93 -21.59
CA THR A 20 -17.33 -1.44 -22.54
C THR A 20 -18.40 -0.55 -21.88
N PHE A 21 -18.24 -0.15 -20.61
CA PHE A 21 -19.24 0.71 -19.94
C PHE A 21 -18.69 1.97 -19.24
N ILE A 22 -17.41 2.29 -19.38
CA ILE A 22 -16.85 3.58 -18.89
C ILE A 22 -16.22 4.36 -20.06
N ALA A 23 -16.91 4.34 -21.20
CA ALA A 23 -16.82 5.41 -22.17
C ALA A 23 -18.13 6.16 -22.09
N ILE A 24 -18.06 7.48 -21.84
CA ILE A 24 -19.17 8.42 -21.74
C ILE A 24 -19.82 8.47 -20.34
N GLN A 25 -19.20 9.19 -19.40
CA GLN A 25 -19.93 10.24 -18.67
C GLN A 25 -19.06 11.50 -18.55
N GLU A 26 -19.64 12.58 -19.09
CA GLU A 26 -19.41 14.02 -18.92
C GLU A 26 -18.80 14.44 -17.56
N PRO A 27 -18.17 15.63 -17.46
CA PRO A 27 -17.41 16.04 -16.30
C PRO A 27 -18.33 16.12 -15.09
N TYR A 28 -18.28 15.10 -14.23
CA TYR A 28 -18.89 15.19 -12.92
C TYR A 28 -18.17 16.33 -12.21
N THR A 29 -18.89 17.44 -12.11
CA THR A 29 -18.56 18.58 -11.26
C THR A 29 -17.98 18.03 -9.96
N MET A 30 -16.77 18.47 -9.63
CA MET A 30 -16.12 18.34 -8.33
C MET A 30 -17.13 18.70 -7.22
N THR A 31 -17.95 17.74 -6.81
CA THR A 31 -18.60 17.80 -5.50
C THR A 31 -17.45 17.90 -4.53
N PHE A 32 -17.42 18.97 -3.76
CA PHE A 32 -16.45 19.19 -2.70
C PHE A 32 -16.55 18.00 -1.74
N PHE A 33 -15.74 16.97 -1.96
CA PHE A 33 -15.57 15.90 -1.00
C PHE A 33 -14.86 16.52 0.19
N SER A 34 -15.60 16.76 1.26
CA SER A 34 -15.01 17.18 2.53
C SER A 34 -14.24 16.01 3.09
N GLU A 35 -12.96 16.21 3.39
CA GLU A 35 -12.18 15.20 4.12
C GLU A 35 -12.89 14.86 5.43
N ASN A 36 -13.03 13.57 5.71
CA ASN A 36 -13.75 13.04 6.88
C ASN A 36 -12.96 11.95 7.62
N ILE A 37 -11.68 11.77 7.29
CA ILE A 37 -10.82 10.82 8.00
C ILE A 37 -10.39 11.36 9.36
N ASN A 38 -10.20 10.47 10.33
CA ASN A 38 -9.56 10.81 11.59
C ASN A 38 -8.08 11.16 11.38
N ARG A 39 -7.60 12.22 12.03
CA ARG A 39 -6.20 12.65 11.98
C ARG A 39 -5.64 12.76 13.39
N ILE A 40 -4.47 12.16 13.61
CA ILE A 40 -3.73 12.22 14.86
C ILE A 40 -2.35 12.85 14.60
N ASP A 41 -1.83 13.60 15.57
CA ASP A 41 -0.51 14.26 15.43
C ASP A 41 0.66 13.33 15.78
N SER A 42 0.37 12.28 16.56
CA SER A 42 1.35 11.28 16.99
C SER A 42 0.65 9.99 17.37
N PHE A 43 1.39 8.87 17.36
CA PHE A 43 0.86 7.60 17.83
C PHE A 43 0.62 7.66 19.34
N PRO A 44 -0.63 7.44 19.80
CA PRO A 44 -0.93 7.42 21.22
C PRO A 44 -0.31 6.20 21.91
N GLU A 45 -0.06 6.33 23.22
CA GLU A 45 0.05 5.17 24.10
C GLU A 45 -1.36 4.63 24.31
N CYS A 46 -1.60 3.37 23.91
CA CYS A 46 -2.91 2.74 23.99
C CYS A 46 -2.86 1.49 24.87
N SER A 47 -3.90 1.29 25.66
CA SER A 47 -4.27 -0.05 26.12
C SER A 47 -4.62 -0.96 24.94
N PRO A 48 -4.63 -2.30 25.10
CA PRO A 48 -5.01 -3.22 24.03
C PRO A 48 -6.40 -2.93 23.43
N SER A 49 -7.38 -2.50 24.23
CA SER A 49 -8.73 -2.16 23.74
C SER A 49 -8.74 -0.86 22.93
N GLU A 50 -8.03 0.17 23.38
CA GLU A 50 -7.91 1.44 22.63
C GLU A 50 -7.16 1.23 21.32
N LEU A 51 -6.16 0.35 21.33
CA LEU A 51 -5.43 -0.02 20.11
C LEU A 51 -6.35 -0.73 19.11
N ALA A 52 -7.16 -1.69 19.58
CA ALA A 52 -8.13 -2.37 18.73
C ALA A 52 -9.18 -1.42 18.14
N GLU A 53 -9.64 -0.44 18.93
CA GLU A 53 -10.56 0.60 18.45
C GLU A 53 -9.89 1.51 17.42
N LEU A 54 -8.67 2.00 17.69
CA LEU A 54 -7.91 2.84 16.76
C LEU A 54 -7.64 2.13 15.43
N LEU A 55 -7.32 0.83 15.48
CA LEU A 55 -7.03 0.02 14.29
C LEU A 55 -8.29 -0.51 13.58
N SER A 56 -9.49 -0.14 14.02
CA SER A 56 -10.75 -0.58 13.37
C SER A 56 -11.13 0.24 12.13
N ALA A 57 -10.56 1.43 11.96
CA ALA A 57 -10.86 2.35 10.87
C ALA A 57 -9.59 3.06 10.34
N PRO A 58 -9.61 3.56 9.09
CA PRO A 58 -8.51 4.33 8.52
C PRO A 58 -8.27 5.62 9.30
N PHE A 59 -6.99 5.99 9.46
CA PHE A 59 -6.60 7.27 10.03
C PHE A 59 -5.29 7.79 9.40
N VAL A 60 -5.04 9.08 9.57
CA VAL A 60 -3.77 9.73 9.19
C VAL A 60 -2.98 10.11 10.43
N VAL A 61 -1.66 9.87 10.41
CA VAL A 61 -0.69 10.43 11.35
C VAL A 61 0.05 11.57 10.67
N THR A 62 -0.26 12.79 11.08
CA THR A 62 0.23 14.00 10.43
C THR A 62 1.74 14.17 10.63
N GLY A 63 2.49 14.33 9.55
CA GLY A 63 3.92 14.65 9.60
C GLY A 63 4.83 13.59 10.24
N HIS A 64 4.34 12.37 10.53
CA HIS A 64 5.11 11.32 11.21
C HIS A 64 6.42 11.01 10.51
N VAL A 65 6.40 11.01 9.18
CA VAL A 65 7.49 10.54 8.32
C VAL A 65 8.65 11.55 8.30
N LYS A 66 8.42 12.81 8.68
CA LYS A 66 9.42 13.90 8.63
C LYS A 66 10.66 13.64 9.49
N LYS A 67 10.54 12.76 10.49
CA LYS A 67 11.65 12.35 11.38
C LYS A 67 12.54 11.26 10.79
N TRP A 68 12.07 10.54 9.76
CA TRP A 68 12.81 9.44 9.16
C TRP A 68 13.98 9.94 8.30
N PRO A 69 15.13 9.25 8.28
CA PRO A 69 16.21 9.52 7.34
C PRO A 69 15.72 9.55 5.87
N ALA A 70 14.81 8.66 5.49
CA ALA A 70 14.21 8.59 4.15
C ALA A 70 13.65 9.93 3.69
N PHE A 71 12.98 10.68 4.58
CA PHE A 71 12.37 11.97 4.25
C PHE A 71 13.35 13.01 3.70
N LYS A 72 14.63 12.91 4.10
CA LYS A 72 15.70 13.79 3.62
C LYS A 72 16.54 13.14 2.51
N LYS A 73 16.71 11.81 2.56
CA LYS A 73 17.63 11.07 1.69
C LYS A 73 17.00 10.67 0.36
N TRP A 74 15.74 10.23 0.36
CA TRP A 74 15.12 9.60 -0.80
C TRP A 74 14.63 10.66 -1.78
N THR A 75 15.42 10.86 -2.83
CA THR A 75 15.13 11.76 -3.95
C THR A 75 15.34 11.03 -5.28
N ALA A 76 14.94 11.67 -6.39
CA ALA A 76 15.21 11.15 -7.72
C ALA A 76 16.72 10.95 -7.96
N GLU A 77 17.54 11.87 -7.48
CA GLU A 77 19.00 11.83 -7.58
C GLU A 77 19.57 10.66 -6.78
N PHE A 78 19.14 10.50 -5.52
CA PHE A 78 19.58 9.39 -4.66
C PHE A 78 19.33 8.03 -5.31
N PHE A 79 18.11 7.80 -5.80
CA PHE A 79 17.76 6.52 -6.40
C PHE A 79 18.48 6.30 -7.75
N SER A 80 18.58 7.36 -8.56
CA SER A 80 19.27 7.30 -9.86
C SER A 80 20.77 7.03 -9.71
N GLU A 81 21.43 7.59 -8.69
CA GLU A 81 22.86 7.40 -8.45
C GLU A 81 23.19 6.01 -7.89
N ARG A 82 22.34 5.48 -7.00
CA ARG A 82 22.64 4.25 -6.25
C ARG A 82 22.08 2.99 -6.89
N TYR A 83 20.91 3.11 -7.51
CA TYR A 83 20.13 1.99 -8.04
C TYR A 83 19.81 2.18 -9.51
N GLY A 84 20.46 3.13 -10.19
CA GLY A 84 20.11 3.57 -11.53
C GLY A 84 20.05 2.49 -12.59
N ASP A 85 20.92 1.48 -12.52
CA ASP A 85 20.99 0.37 -13.48
C ASP A 85 20.00 -0.77 -13.16
N HIS A 86 19.33 -0.72 -12.00
CA HIS A 86 18.35 -1.73 -11.63
C HIS A 86 17.10 -1.58 -12.49
N VAL A 87 16.62 -2.69 -13.05
CA VAL A 87 15.41 -2.74 -13.87
C VAL A 87 14.20 -3.01 -12.99
N VAL A 88 13.19 -2.17 -13.14
CA VAL A 88 11.89 -2.25 -12.48
C VAL A 88 10.77 -2.28 -13.52
N ASN A 89 9.62 -2.81 -13.14
CA ASN A 89 8.41 -2.72 -13.96
C ASN A 89 7.65 -1.45 -13.60
N VAL A 90 7.15 -0.77 -14.62
CA VAL A 90 6.27 0.39 -14.47
C VAL A 90 4.98 0.14 -15.23
N ALA A 91 3.86 0.46 -14.61
CA ALA A 91 2.52 0.21 -15.14
C ALA A 91 1.95 1.48 -15.79
N ALA A 92 1.40 1.35 -16.98
CA ALA A 92 0.53 2.38 -17.57
C ALA A 92 -0.84 2.41 -16.87
N LEU A 93 -1.67 3.40 -17.21
CA LEU A 93 -3.03 3.54 -16.66
C LEU A 93 -3.96 2.39 -17.04
N ASP A 94 -3.68 1.68 -18.14
CA ASP A 94 -4.41 0.48 -18.57
C ASP A 94 -3.81 -0.82 -18.00
N GLU A 95 -2.95 -0.70 -16.99
CA GLU A 95 -2.26 -1.78 -16.30
C GLU A 95 -1.22 -2.54 -17.13
N GLN A 96 -0.94 -2.11 -18.36
CA GLN A 96 0.17 -2.69 -19.12
C GLN A 96 1.51 -2.31 -18.49
N GLU A 97 2.29 -3.33 -18.13
CA GLU A 97 3.62 -3.16 -17.55
C GLU A 97 4.70 -3.15 -18.62
N ARG A 98 5.73 -2.34 -18.37
CA ARG A 98 6.98 -2.37 -19.15
C ARG A 98 8.19 -2.23 -18.25
N PRO A 99 9.34 -2.84 -18.61
CA PRO A 99 10.57 -2.62 -17.89
C PRO A 99 11.13 -1.22 -18.18
N MET A 100 11.71 -0.60 -17.15
CA MET A 100 12.59 0.55 -17.23
C MET A 100 13.71 0.40 -16.20
N THR A 101 14.89 0.92 -16.49
CA THR A 101 15.87 1.15 -15.42
C THR A 101 15.39 2.27 -14.50
N ILE A 102 15.78 2.25 -13.22
CA ILE A 102 15.48 3.35 -12.28
C ILE A 102 15.92 4.70 -12.83
N LYS A 103 17.10 4.75 -13.46
CA LYS A 103 17.63 5.97 -14.08
C LYS A 103 16.77 6.45 -15.24
N GLU A 104 16.31 5.56 -16.12
CA GLU A 104 15.37 5.91 -17.20
C GLU A 104 14.04 6.42 -16.64
N TYR A 105 13.50 5.75 -15.61
CA TYR A 105 12.24 6.15 -15.00
C TYR A 105 12.33 7.54 -14.37
N PHE A 106 13.39 7.86 -13.62
CA PHE A 106 13.55 9.20 -13.05
C PHE A 106 13.84 10.28 -14.09
N ALA A 107 14.51 9.95 -15.21
CA ALA A 107 14.63 10.89 -16.33
C ALA A 107 13.24 11.21 -16.94
N TYR A 108 12.39 10.21 -17.12
CA TYR A 108 10.99 10.36 -17.53
C TYR A 108 10.17 11.18 -16.51
N PHE A 109 10.27 10.84 -15.22
CA PHE A 109 9.57 11.50 -14.12
C PHE A 109 9.90 13.01 -14.07
N THR A 110 11.19 13.36 -14.19
CA THR A 110 11.64 14.76 -14.21
C THR A 110 11.16 15.49 -15.46
N ALA A 111 11.25 14.86 -16.64
CA ALA A 111 10.78 15.46 -17.88
C ALA A 111 9.26 15.76 -17.83
N LEU A 112 8.45 14.87 -17.25
CA LEU A 112 7.02 15.10 -17.03
C LEU A 112 6.76 16.28 -16.10
N ASN A 113 7.42 16.34 -14.95
CA ASN A 113 7.22 17.39 -13.96
C ASN A 113 7.62 18.78 -14.48
N GLU A 114 8.56 18.85 -15.43
CA GLU A 114 8.97 20.08 -16.09
C GLU A 114 8.12 20.42 -17.34
N GLY A 115 7.07 19.65 -17.63
CA GLY A 115 6.22 19.83 -18.81
C GLY A 115 6.93 19.56 -20.13
N ARG A 116 8.07 18.85 -20.10
CA ARG A 116 8.87 18.46 -21.27
C ARG A 116 8.46 17.11 -21.85
N HIS A 117 7.48 16.44 -21.23
CA HIS A 117 6.91 15.19 -21.70
C HIS A 117 5.39 15.33 -21.77
N SER A 118 4.82 14.89 -22.89
CA SER A 118 3.37 14.73 -23.07
C SER A 118 3.16 13.33 -23.63
N GLY A 119 2.52 12.45 -22.86
CA GLY A 119 2.44 11.05 -23.22
C GLY A 119 1.75 10.20 -22.16
N GLU A 120 1.90 8.89 -22.31
CA GLU A 120 1.41 7.88 -21.38
C GLU A 120 2.01 8.08 -19.97
N LEU A 121 1.19 7.91 -18.94
CA LEU A 121 1.60 8.02 -17.56
C LEU A 121 1.94 6.63 -17.02
N TYR A 122 3.22 6.44 -16.69
CA TYR A 122 3.73 5.27 -16.00
C TYR A 122 3.85 5.48 -14.49
N TYR A 123 3.52 4.43 -13.75
CA TYR A 123 3.63 4.32 -12.31
C TYR A 123 4.57 3.19 -11.93
N LEU A 124 5.64 3.50 -11.21
CA LEU A 124 6.46 2.51 -10.52
C LEU A 124 5.74 2.15 -9.21
N ARG A 125 5.01 1.04 -9.25
CA ARG A 125 4.32 0.42 -8.13
C ARG A 125 4.99 -0.91 -7.80
N ASP A 126 4.79 -1.40 -6.59
CA ASP A 126 5.22 -2.74 -6.19
C ASP A 126 6.75 -2.97 -6.27
N TRP A 127 7.58 -1.92 -6.19
CA TRP A 127 9.04 -2.10 -6.10
C TRP A 127 9.44 -2.59 -4.72
N ASN A 128 9.55 -3.91 -4.58
CA ASN A 128 10.09 -4.53 -3.38
C ASN A 128 11.60 -4.34 -3.31
N PHE A 129 12.07 -3.86 -2.17
CA PHE A 129 13.48 -3.63 -1.92
C PHE A 129 14.05 -4.55 -0.83
N GLU A 130 13.22 -5.26 -0.07
CA GLU A 130 13.66 -5.96 1.15
C GLU A 130 14.78 -6.97 0.89
N HIS A 131 14.69 -7.74 -0.19
CA HIS A 131 15.71 -8.75 -0.51
C HIS A 131 16.89 -8.18 -1.33
N LEU A 132 16.65 -7.14 -2.13
CA LEU A 132 17.62 -6.61 -3.09
C LEU A 132 18.47 -5.48 -2.50
N PHE A 133 17.84 -4.64 -1.68
CA PHE A 133 18.41 -3.42 -1.10
C PHE A 133 18.00 -3.31 0.39
N PRO A 134 18.33 -4.31 1.23
CA PRO A 134 17.91 -4.36 2.64
C PRO A 134 18.39 -3.16 3.46
N GLU A 135 19.45 -2.47 3.01
CA GLU A 135 19.95 -1.28 3.67
C GLU A 135 18.95 -0.12 3.68
N LEU A 136 18.00 -0.07 2.75
CA LEU A 136 16.93 0.93 2.72
C LEU A 136 16.00 0.82 3.93
N GLN A 137 15.90 -0.34 4.58
CA GLN A 137 15.15 -0.51 5.82
C GLN A 137 15.66 0.41 6.95
N SER A 138 16.97 0.72 6.94
CA SER A 138 17.57 1.59 7.96
C SER A 138 17.17 3.06 7.85
N ASP A 139 16.48 3.44 6.77
CA ASP A 139 16.06 4.81 6.53
C ASP A 139 14.69 5.17 7.11
N TYR A 140 13.99 4.22 7.73
CA TYR A 140 12.72 4.46 8.41
C TYR A 140 12.52 3.51 9.59
N THR A 141 11.40 3.66 10.29
CA THR A 141 11.05 2.79 11.42
C THR A 141 9.56 2.51 11.39
N THR A 142 9.20 1.23 11.35
CA THR A 142 7.82 0.77 11.48
C THR A 142 7.29 1.17 12.86
N PRO A 143 6.15 1.90 12.93
CA PRO A 143 5.51 2.21 14.20
C PRO A 143 5.18 0.93 14.97
N PRO A 144 5.40 0.85 16.31
CA PRO A 144 5.26 -0.41 17.06
C PRO A 144 3.91 -1.11 16.92
N MET A 145 2.81 -0.36 16.76
CA MET A 145 1.47 -0.93 16.54
C MET A 145 1.30 -1.66 15.20
N PHE A 146 2.19 -1.41 14.25
CA PHE A 146 2.21 -2.04 12.92
C PHE A 146 3.31 -3.09 12.79
N ASN A 147 3.99 -3.46 13.89
CA ASN A 147 4.96 -4.55 13.85
C ASN A 147 4.30 -5.82 13.30
N SER A 148 4.95 -6.43 12.32
CA SER A 148 4.47 -7.65 11.67
C SER A 148 5.13 -8.86 12.32
N TRP A 149 4.35 -9.89 12.62
CA TRP A 149 4.87 -11.18 13.06
C TRP A 149 5.76 -11.86 12.02
N THR A 150 5.55 -11.53 10.75
CA THR A 150 6.37 -12.06 9.65
C THR A 150 7.81 -11.56 9.69
N ASP A 151 8.10 -10.49 10.44
CA ASP A 151 9.45 -9.93 10.53
C ASP A 151 10.41 -10.84 11.31
N ASP A 152 9.88 -11.75 12.12
CA ASP A 152 10.65 -12.75 12.86
C ASP A 152 11.12 -13.92 11.97
N LEU A 153 10.56 -14.04 10.77
CA LEU A 153 11.01 -15.02 9.78
C LEU A 153 12.37 -14.63 9.20
N PRO A 154 13.20 -15.61 8.79
CA PRO A 154 14.40 -15.35 8.02
C PRO A 154 14.07 -14.53 6.78
N VAL A 155 14.94 -13.58 6.40
CA VAL A 155 14.69 -12.64 5.28
C VAL A 155 14.27 -13.36 3.99
N GLY A 156 14.80 -14.54 3.68
CA GLY A 156 14.44 -15.30 2.47
C GLY A 156 13.08 -16.02 2.52
N GLU A 157 12.44 -16.07 3.69
CA GLU A 157 11.17 -16.75 3.95
C GLU A 157 10.03 -15.76 4.24
N ARG A 158 10.35 -14.47 4.34
CA ARG A 158 9.34 -13.42 4.56
C ARG A 158 8.45 -13.27 3.33
N PRO A 159 7.12 -13.11 3.51
CA PRO A 159 6.26 -12.66 2.44
C PRO A 159 6.66 -11.25 1.99
N THR A 160 6.56 -11.00 0.68
CA THR A 160 6.79 -9.67 0.12
C THR A 160 5.69 -8.72 0.59
N LEU A 161 5.98 -7.91 1.62
CA LEU A 161 5.01 -7.00 2.23
C LEU A 161 5.49 -5.54 2.29
N ARG A 162 6.59 -5.20 1.60
CA ARG A 162 7.21 -3.87 1.68
C ARG A 162 7.55 -3.36 0.31
N TRP A 163 7.12 -2.14 -0.01
CA TRP A 163 7.29 -1.60 -1.36
C TRP A 163 7.55 -0.09 -1.37
N ILE A 164 8.35 0.34 -2.33
CA ILE A 164 8.51 1.74 -2.71
C ILE A 164 7.62 2.00 -3.92
N TYR A 165 6.81 3.05 -3.82
CA TYR A 165 5.91 3.51 -4.88
C TYR A 165 6.38 4.89 -5.33
N ILE A 166 6.64 5.06 -6.63
CA ILE A 166 7.08 6.32 -7.22
C ILE A 166 6.15 6.63 -8.38
N GLY A 167 5.27 7.62 -8.20
CA GLY A 167 4.22 7.93 -9.16
C GLY A 167 4.23 9.38 -9.60
N VAL A 168 3.84 9.62 -10.84
CA VAL A 168 3.59 10.98 -11.36
C VAL A 168 2.14 11.39 -11.09
N LYS A 169 1.87 12.69 -11.07
CA LYS A 169 0.51 13.22 -10.92
C LYS A 169 -0.47 12.55 -11.91
N GLY A 170 -1.62 12.10 -11.40
CA GLY A 170 -2.68 11.44 -12.18
C GLY A 170 -2.53 9.92 -12.30
N THR A 171 -1.46 9.33 -11.77
CA THR A 171 -1.35 7.87 -11.59
C THR A 171 -1.93 7.45 -10.25
N GLY A 172 -2.18 6.15 -10.05
CA GLY A 172 -2.78 5.67 -8.81
C GLY A 172 -3.00 4.16 -8.80
N SER A 173 -3.66 3.69 -7.75
CA SER A 173 -4.16 2.32 -7.63
C SER A 173 -5.69 2.36 -7.64
N SER A 174 -6.30 1.51 -8.48
CA SER A 174 -7.74 1.31 -8.54
C SER A 174 -8.30 0.78 -7.23
N MET A 175 -9.63 0.78 -7.08
CA MET A 175 -10.28 0.27 -5.86
C MET A 175 -9.94 -1.21 -5.62
N HIS A 176 -9.34 -1.54 -4.48
CA HIS A 176 -8.89 -2.90 -4.16
C HIS A 176 -8.90 -3.19 -2.65
N LEU A 177 -8.78 -4.48 -2.31
CA LEU A 177 -8.37 -4.94 -0.99
C LEU A 177 -6.86 -5.22 -1.01
N ASP A 178 -6.24 -5.10 0.15
CA ASP A 178 -4.84 -5.44 0.31
C ASP A 178 -4.58 -6.95 0.13
N THR A 179 -3.35 -7.28 -0.26
CA THR A 179 -2.90 -8.65 -0.47
C THR A 179 -3.11 -9.49 0.80
N MET A 180 -3.61 -10.72 0.66
CA MET A 180 -3.88 -11.65 1.77
C MET A 180 -4.79 -11.11 2.89
N ASP A 181 -5.63 -10.10 2.60
CA ASP A 181 -6.44 -9.40 3.61
C ASP A 181 -5.60 -8.85 4.78
N THR A 182 -4.34 -8.48 4.52
CA THR A 182 -3.52 -7.79 5.53
C THR A 182 -4.01 -6.36 5.77
N SER A 183 -3.61 -5.79 6.90
CA SER A 183 -3.64 -4.33 7.08
C SER A 183 -2.37 -3.72 6.48
N ALA A 184 -2.41 -2.44 6.14
CA ALA A 184 -1.28 -1.72 5.58
C ALA A 184 -1.11 -0.33 6.18
N TRP A 185 0.09 0.22 6.04
CA TRP A 185 0.34 1.64 6.20
C TRP A 185 1.13 2.20 5.02
N ASN A 186 0.80 3.42 4.61
CA ASN A 186 1.46 4.13 3.52
C ASN A 186 2.05 5.45 4.04
N ALA A 187 3.33 5.69 3.77
CA ALA A 187 4.07 6.88 4.17
C ALA A 187 4.50 7.68 2.96
N VAL A 188 4.05 8.94 2.86
CA VAL A 188 4.48 9.82 1.76
C VAL A 188 5.78 10.52 2.14
N ILE A 189 6.85 10.20 1.41
CA ILE A 189 8.16 10.85 1.51
C ILE A 189 8.12 12.18 0.75
N LYS A 190 7.57 12.16 -0.46
CA LYS A 190 7.40 13.31 -1.35
C LYS A 190 6.07 13.23 -2.08
N GLY A 191 5.43 14.39 -2.30
CA GLY A 191 4.17 14.50 -3.06
C GLY A 191 2.92 14.46 -2.20
N LYS A 192 1.78 14.10 -2.82
CA LYS A 192 0.45 14.17 -2.21
C LYS A 192 -0.48 13.14 -2.85
N LYS A 193 -1.32 12.49 -2.03
CA LYS A 193 -2.27 11.45 -2.49
C LYS A 193 -3.69 11.76 -2.05
N LEU A 194 -4.67 11.42 -2.89
CA LEU A 194 -6.08 11.34 -2.53
C LEU A 194 -6.42 9.89 -2.25
N TRP A 195 -7.05 9.64 -1.10
CA TRP A 195 -7.54 8.33 -0.72
C TRP A 195 -9.06 8.33 -0.68
N THR A 196 -9.65 7.22 -1.12
CA THR A 196 -11.05 6.88 -0.88
C THR A 196 -11.09 5.50 -0.28
N PHE A 197 -11.72 5.38 0.89
CA PHE A 197 -11.90 4.14 1.63
C PHE A 197 -13.37 3.80 1.72
N ILE A 198 -13.72 2.54 1.52
CA ILE A 198 -15.05 2.00 1.74
C ILE A 198 -15.00 1.01 2.91
N PRO A 199 -15.89 1.14 3.92
CA PRO A 199 -15.95 0.21 5.03
C PRO A 199 -16.17 -1.25 4.59
N PRO A 200 -15.65 -2.23 5.35
CA PRO A 200 -15.87 -3.64 5.06
C PRO A 200 -17.36 -3.97 4.96
N ALA A 201 -17.76 -4.65 3.89
CA ALA A 201 -19.11 -5.18 3.75
C ALA A 201 -19.16 -6.65 4.19
N THR A 202 -20.31 -7.08 4.69
CA THR A 202 -20.51 -8.46 5.17
C THR A 202 -20.51 -9.50 4.05
N ASP A 203 -20.63 -9.11 2.77
CA ASP A 203 -20.64 -10.02 1.63
C ASP A 203 -19.80 -9.52 0.43
N LYS A 204 -19.32 -10.48 -0.38
CA LYS A 204 -18.44 -10.22 -1.54
C LYS A 204 -19.14 -9.50 -2.70
N ILE A 205 -20.47 -9.59 -2.80
CA ILE A 205 -21.24 -8.90 -3.86
C ILE A 205 -21.26 -7.40 -3.58
N MET A 206 -21.43 -7.03 -2.31
CA MET A 206 -21.40 -5.66 -1.85
C MET A 206 -20.00 -5.05 -2.01
N ILE A 207 -18.93 -5.83 -1.85
CA ILE A 207 -17.55 -5.40 -2.17
C ILE A 207 -17.45 -5.04 -3.67
N ALA A 208 -17.89 -5.93 -4.56
CA ALA A 208 -17.85 -5.68 -6.02
C ALA A 208 -18.70 -4.46 -6.42
N ALA A 209 -19.90 -4.31 -5.85
CA ALA A 209 -20.76 -3.15 -6.06
C ALA A 209 -20.12 -1.84 -5.53
N SER A 210 -19.41 -1.91 -4.41
CA SER A 210 -18.72 -0.76 -3.81
C SER A 210 -17.58 -0.23 -4.66
N ALA A 211 -16.92 -1.11 -5.43
CA ALA A 211 -15.89 -0.69 -6.37
C ALA A 211 -16.47 0.03 -7.62
N ALA A 212 -17.78 -0.09 -7.88
CA ALA A 212 -18.40 0.40 -9.09
C ALA A 212 -19.11 1.77 -8.95
N ALA A 213 -19.36 2.25 -7.73
CA ALA A 213 -20.11 3.50 -7.50
C ALA A 213 -19.66 4.26 -6.25
N PRO A 214 -19.76 5.61 -6.23
CA PRO A 214 -19.55 6.41 -5.02
C PRO A 214 -20.50 6.00 -3.90
N ARG A 215 -19.98 5.86 -2.67
CA ARG A 215 -20.78 5.53 -1.48
C ARG A 215 -20.83 6.70 -0.50
N GLU A 216 -21.98 6.88 0.14
CA GLU A 216 -22.19 7.93 1.16
C GLU A 216 -21.35 7.71 2.43
N ASP A 217 -21.00 6.47 2.74
CA ASP A 217 -20.17 6.09 3.89
C ASP A 217 -18.67 6.00 3.54
N ALA A 218 -18.28 6.49 2.37
CA ALA A 218 -16.87 6.56 1.99
C ALA A 218 -16.09 7.52 2.92
N ILE A 219 -14.89 7.09 3.33
CA ILE A 219 -13.93 7.95 4.01
C ILE A 219 -12.94 8.49 2.97
N ILE A 220 -12.78 9.80 2.91
CA ILE A 220 -11.95 10.50 1.93
C ILE A 220 -10.92 11.33 2.67
N CYS A 221 -9.66 11.28 2.21
CA CYS A 221 -8.61 12.13 2.74
C CYS A 221 -7.53 12.50 1.74
N ILE A 222 -6.90 13.66 1.97
CA ILE A 222 -5.68 14.05 1.30
C ILE A 222 -4.48 13.71 2.20
N GLN A 223 -3.65 12.77 1.78
CA GLN A 223 -2.38 12.50 2.44
C GLN A 223 -1.32 13.48 1.93
N ASN A 224 -0.77 14.30 2.83
CA ASN A 224 0.26 15.28 2.48
C ASN A 224 1.67 14.70 2.59
N GLU A 225 2.64 15.43 2.06
CA GLU A 225 4.05 15.14 2.25
C GLU A 225 4.41 15.05 3.76
N GLY A 226 4.95 13.90 4.14
CA GLY A 226 5.32 13.60 5.52
C GLY A 226 4.24 12.88 6.33
N ASP A 227 3.01 12.74 5.82
CA ASP A 227 1.92 12.03 6.50
C ASP A 227 2.04 10.51 6.31
N LEU A 228 1.56 9.76 7.30
CA LEU A 228 1.35 8.32 7.24
C LEU A 228 -0.15 8.02 7.28
N VAL A 229 -0.64 7.18 6.37
CA VAL A 229 -2.01 6.67 6.33
C VAL A 229 -2.02 5.22 6.79
N PHE A 230 -2.98 4.85 7.63
CA PHE A 230 -3.26 3.46 8.01
C PHE A 230 -4.52 2.94 7.30
N THR A 231 -4.43 1.73 6.77
CA THR A 231 -5.52 0.99 6.13
C THR A 231 -5.77 -0.31 6.90
N PRO A 232 -6.92 -0.49 7.56
CA PRO A 232 -7.24 -1.75 8.21
C PRO A 232 -7.60 -2.84 7.19
N SER A 233 -7.31 -4.09 7.55
CA SER A 233 -7.80 -5.27 6.83
C SER A 233 -9.30 -5.18 6.50
N GLY A 234 -9.65 -5.57 5.28
CA GLY A 234 -11.03 -5.60 4.79
C GLY A 234 -11.59 -4.26 4.28
N TRP A 235 -10.83 -3.17 4.40
CA TRP A 235 -11.23 -1.88 3.84
C TRP A 235 -10.84 -1.79 2.36
N LEU A 236 -11.85 -1.67 1.50
CA LEU A 236 -11.65 -1.35 0.10
C LEU A 236 -11.08 0.06 -0.01
N HIS A 237 -10.07 0.25 -0.84
CA HIS A 237 -9.46 1.56 -0.99
C HIS A 237 -8.92 1.83 -2.40
N GLN A 238 -8.94 3.11 -2.76
CA GLN A 238 -8.42 3.66 -4.01
C GLN A 238 -7.48 4.83 -3.68
N VAL A 239 -6.42 4.97 -4.49
CA VAL A 239 -5.40 6.01 -4.31
C VAL A 239 -5.13 6.72 -5.62
N GLU A 240 -5.13 8.05 -5.61
CA GLU A 240 -4.67 8.89 -6.73
C GLU A 240 -3.49 9.76 -6.28
N ASN A 241 -2.42 9.81 -7.07
CA ASN A 241 -1.31 10.73 -6.88
C ASN A 241 -1.71 12.13 -7.36
N LEU A 242 -2.01 13.04 -6.43
CA LEU A 242 -2.34 14.44 -6.72
C LEU A 242 -1.10 15.27 -7.09
N GLU A 243 0.07 14.84 -6.60
CA GLU A 243 1.39 15.38 -6.94
C GLU A 243 2.35 14.22 -7.19
N SER A 244 3.29 14.42 -8.11
CA SER A 244 4.34 13.44 -8.38
C SER A 244 5.21 13.24 -7.13
N GLY A 245 5.54 12.00 -6.79
CA GLY A 245 6.07 11.72 -5.47
C GLY A 245 6.65 10.33 -5.27
N ILE A 246 7.18 10.14 -4.06
CA ILE A 246 7.77 8.90 -3.55
C ILE A 246 7.02 8.56 -2.26
N SER A 247 6.56 7.33 -2.16
CA SER A 247 5.95 6.78 -0.94
C SER A 247 6.50 5.41 -0.64
N LEU A 248 6.51 5.08 0.65
CA LEU A 248 6.82 3.75 1.17
C LEU A 248 5.53 3.14 1.70
N THR A 249 5.32 1.86 1.49
CA THR A 249 4.16 1.16 2.06
C THR A 249 4.59 -0.19 2.61
N GLU A 250 4.04 -0.55 3.77
CA GLU A 250 4.16 -1.89 4.30
C GLU A 250 2.79 -2.45 4.63
N ASN A 251 2.60 -3.71 4.24
CA ASN A 251 1.55 -4.55 4.76
C ASN A 251 2.11 -5.28 5.99
N PHE A 252 1.24 -5.60 6.94
CA PHE A 252 1.67 -6.29 8.16
C PHE A 252 0.62 -7.28 8.64
N VAL A 253 1.10 -8.30 9.35
CA VAL A 253 0.25 -9.32 9.98
C VAL A 253 0.50 -9.30 11.47
N ASN A 254 -0.55 -9.07 12.24
CA ASN A 254 -0.50 -9.20 13.69
C ASN A 254 -1.86 -9.61 14.26
N ILE A 255 -2.02 -9.50 15.58
CA ILE A 255 -3.23 -9.98 16.26
C ILE A 255 -4.51 -9.31 15.75
N THR A 256 -4.42 -8.09 15.22
CA THR A 256 -5.59 -7.30 14.81
C THR A 256 -6.20 -7.76 13.49
N ASN A 257 -5.41 -8.41 12.62
CA ASN A 257 -5.87 -8.92 11.33
C ASN A 257 -5.62 -10.43 11.14
N TYR A 258 -5.04 -11.12 12.14
CA TYR A 258 -4.77 -12.56 12.11
C TYR A 258 -5.95 -13.41 11.59
N LEU A 259 -7.18 -13.15 12.07
CA LEU A 259 -8.35 -13.93 11.65
C LEU A 259 -8.67 -13.75 10.17
N ALA A 260 -8.52 -12.53 9.64
CA ALA A 260 -8.76 -12.23 8.23
C ALA A 260 -7.71 -12.92 7.35
N VAL A 261 -6.42 -12.71 7.67
CA VAL A 261 -5.31 -13.34 6.94
C VAL A 261 -5.40 -14.86 6.99
N ARG A 262 -5.70 -15.44 8.16
CA ARG A 262 -5.87 -16.88 8.31
C ARG A 262 -7.03 -17.41 7.47
N GLN A 263 -8.17 -16.71 7.45
CA GLN A 263 -9.32 -17.11 6.62
C GLN A 263 -8.99 -17.00 5.13
N PHE A 264 -8.29 -15.95 4.72
CA PHE A 264 -7.79 -15.81 3.35
C PHE A 264 -6.92 -17.01 2.95
N LEU A 265 -5.96 -17.40 3.78
CA LEU A 265 -5.09 -18.55 3.50
C LEU A 265 -5.88 -19.87 3.42
N ILE A 266 -6.91 -20.04 4.27
CA ILE A 266 -7.82 -21.21 4.20
C ILE A 266 -8.61 -21.23 2.90
N ASP A 267 -9.20 -20.11 2.52
CA ASP A 267 -10.00 -19.97 1.29
C ASP A 267 -9.18 -20.24 0.03
N ASN A 268 -7.85 -20.11 0.11
CA ASN A 268 -6.91 -20.34 -0.98
C ASN A 268 -6.11 -21.67 -0.86
N ASP A 269 -6.46 -22.56 0.06
CA ASP A 269 -5.80 -23.88 0.25
C ASP A 269 -4.30 -23.79 0.63
N GLU A 270 -3.89 -22.71 1.31
CA GLU A 270 -2.50 -22.43 1.70
C GLU A 270 -2.20 -22.96 3.12
N MET A 271 -2.41 -24.26 3.36
CA MET A 271 -2.39 -24.85 4.71
C MET A 271 -1.04 -24.79 5.43
N ASP A 272 0.07 -24.84 4.69
CA ASP A 272 1.40 -24.67 5.27
C ASP A 272 1.59 -23.25 5.84
N HIS A 273 1.08 -22.24 5.12
CA HIS A 273 1.08 -20.84 5.58
C HIS A 273 0.11 -20.62 6.75
N VAL A 274 -1.02 -21.34 6.81
CA VAL A 274 -1.91 -21.31 7.99
C VAL A 274 -1.19 -21.84 9.23
N ALA A 275 -0.48 -22.96 9.10
CA ALA A 275 0.27 -23.55 10.21
C ALA A 275 1.38 -22.60 10.70
N LEU A 276 2.11 -21.98 9.77
CA LEU A 276 3.13 -20.98 10.10
C LEU A 276 2.53 -19.76 10.81
N LEU A 277 1.42 -19.22 10.31
CA LEU A 277 0.74 -18.08 10.93
C LEU A 277 0.22 -18.42 12.34
N ASP A 278 -0.33 -19.62 12.52
CA ASP A 278 -0.77 -20.12 13.83
C ASP A 278 0.41 -20.28 14.81
N GLN A 279 1.58 -20.71 14.32
CA GLN A 279 2.81 -20.77 15.11
C GLN A 279 3.26 -19.37 15.56
N LEU A 280 3.42 -18.43 14.61
CA LEU A 280 3.84 -17.05 14.90
C LEU A 280 2.93 -16.38 15.93
N LYS A 281 1.60 -16.53 15.78
CA LYS A 281 0.64 -16.04 16.78
C LYS A 281 0.94 -16.58 18.17
N ASN A 282 1.18 -17.89 18.31
CA ASN A 282 1.41 -18.51 19.60
C ASN A 282 2.70 -18.00 20.26
N GLU A 283 3.76 -17.81 19.48
CA GLU A 283 5.04 -17.27 19.94
C GLU A 283 4.85 -15.85 20.51
N HIS A 284 4.24 -14.95 19.74
CA HIS A 284 3.99 -13.56 20.18
C HIS A 284 2.98 -13.44 21.32
N CYS A 285 1.95 -14.30 21.37
CA CYS A 285 1.01 -14.30 22.49
C CYS A 285 1.64 -14.82 23.79
N ALA A 286 2.59 -15.75 23.71
CA ALA A 286 3.31 -16.25 24.88
C ALA A 286 4.28 -15.20 25.45
N GLU A 287 5.00 -14.48 24.59
CA GLU A 287 5.89 -13.39 24.99
C GLU A 287 5.14 -12.29 25.73
N ALA A 288 3.97 -11.87 25.23
CA ALA A 288 3.13 -10.86 25.85
C ALA A 288 2.60 -11.25 27.24
N GLN A 289 2.53 -12.55 27.56
CA GLN A 289 2.13 -13.04 28.89
C GLN A 289 3.31 -13.16 29.87
N SER A 290 4.55 -13.13 29.35
CA SER A 290 5.78 -13.26 30.13
C SER A 290 6.47 -11.94 30.47
N ALA A 291 6.05 -10.85 29.81
CA ALA A 291 6.50 -9.47 30.03
C ALA A 291 5.61 -8.72 31.03
#